data_AF-A0AAW2XX66-F1
#
_entry.id   AF-A0AAW2XX66-F1
#
_cell.length_a   1.000
_cell.length_b   1.000
_cell.length_c   1.000
_cell.angle_alpha   90.00
_cell.angle_beta   90.00
_cell.angle_gamma   90.00
#
_symmetry.space_group_name_H-M   'P 1'
#
loop_
_entity.id
_entity.type
_entity.pdbx_description
1 polymer ?
#
loop_
_entity_poly.entity_id
_entity_poly.type
_entity_poly.pdbx_seq_one_letter_code
_entity_poly.pdbx_strand_id
1 'polypeptide(L)'
;MVEDMSVAEQTHEIINLKHALADAKMKLPEKFLVMSIVDKFPKSRESFGMTLKHQKDRLSLDDLIIVINIEEEHRNQTHKMPIEHQPRANLIVGK
;
A
#
# COMPACT_ATOMS: atom_id res chain seq x y z
N MET A 1 11.45 -0.86 1.20
CA MET A 1 10.82 -0.21 0.04
C MET A 1 11.41 1.18 -0.08
N VAL A 2 11.48 1.67 -1.31
CA VAL A 2 12.06 2.96 -1.67
C VAL A 2 10.95 3.99 -1.81
N GLU A 3 11.20 5.22 -1.35
CA GLU A 3 10.23 6.32 -1.26
C GLU A 3 9.61 6.69 -2.63
N ASP A 4 10.40 6.67 -3.70
CA ASP A 4 10.01 7.15 -5.03
C ASP A 4 9.62 6.03 -6.00
N MET A 5 9.39 4.83 -5.50
CA MET A 5 8.94 3.69 -6.30
C MET A 5 7.58 3.20 -5.81
N SER A 6 6.78 2.67 -6.74
CA SER A 6 5.49 2.05 -6.40
C SER A 6 5.72 0.93 -5.38
N VAL A 7 4.92 0.95 -4.32
CA VAL A 7 4.98 -0.12 -3.32
C VAL A 7 4.35 -1.39 -3.87
N ALA A 8 3.35 -1.28 -4.74
CA ALA A 8 2.79 -2.42 -5.44
C ALA A 8 3.82 -3.10 -6.35
N GLU A 9 4.58 -2.34 -7.13
CA GLU A 9 5.63 -2.88 -8.02
C GLU A 9 6.73 -3.58 -7.21
N GLN A 10 7.26 -2.93 -6.17
CA GLN A 10 8.26 -3.53 -5.29
C GLN A 10 7.75 -4.80 -4.58
N THR A 11 6.47 -4.83 -4.21
CA THR A 11 5.85 -6.03 -3.61
C THR A 11 5.76 -7.16 -4.64
N HIS A 12 5.41 -6.84 -5.89
CA HIS A 12 5.38 -7.80 -6.98
C HIS A 12 6.78 -8.40 -7.27
N GLU A 13 7.83 -7.58 -7.23
CA GLU A 13 9.21 -8.07 -7.35
C GLU A 13 9.58 -9.06 -6.23
N ILE A 14 9.20 -8.79 -4.98
CA ILE A 14 9.42 -9.70 -3.85
C ILE A 14 8.68 -11.04 -4.06
N ILE A 15 7.47 -11.01 -4.62
CA ILE A 15 6.69 -12.22 -4.94
C ILE A 15 7.36 -13.02 -6.07
N ASN A 16 7.88 -12.35 -7.09
CA ASN A 16 8.63 -13.01 -8.16
C ASN A 16 9.91 -13.67 -7.61
N LEU A 17 10.61 -13.01 -6.69
CA LEU A 17 11.75 -13.61 -5.99
C LEU A 17 11.34 -14.83 -5.15
N LYS A 18 10.19 -14.77 -4.43
CA LYS A 18 9.63 -15.92 -3.72
C LYS A 18 9.44 -17.11 -4.67
N HIS A 19 8.88 -16.89 -5.87
CA HIS A 19 8.67 -17.96 -6.84
C HIS A 19 10.00 -18.56 -7.33
N ALA A 20 10.97 -17.72 -7.67
CA ALA A 20 12.31 -18.18 -8.06
C ALA A 20 13.00 -19.00 -6.93
N LEU A 21 12.85 -18.58 -5.67
CA LEU A 21 13.35 -19.32 -4.51
C LEU A 21 12.63 -20.67 -4.34
N ALA A 22 11.31 -20.71 -4.54
CA ALA A 22 10.55 -21.94 -4.48
C ALA A 22 10.99 -22.96 -5.56
N ASP A 23 11.30 -22.49 -6.76
CA ASP A 23 11.85 -23.31 -7.84
C ASP A 23 13.23 -23.88 -7.48
N ALA A 24 14.06 -23.08 -6.81
CA ALA A 24 15.33 -23.49 -6.22
C ALA A 24 15.19 -24.36 -4.95
N LYS A 25 13.97 -24.83 -4.62
CA LYS A 25 13.64 -25.62 -3.41
C LYS A 25 13.88 -24.90 -2.08
N MET A 26 13.97 -23.56 -2.10
CA MET A 26 14.10 -22.68 -0.93
C MET A 26 12.75 -22.03 -0.58
N LYS A 27 11.78 -22.84 -0.15
CA LYS A 27 10.45 -22.32 0.22
C LYS A 27 10.54 -21.43 1.46
N LEU A 28 10.10 -20.18 1.32
CA LEU A 28 9.96 -19.26 2.44
C LEU A 28 8.59 -19.43 3.13
N PRO A 29 8.53 -19.39 4.47
CA PRO A 29 7.26 -19.32 5.18
C PRO A 29 6.47 -18.07 4.76
N GLU A 30 5.17 -18.22 4.52
CA GLU A 30 4.32 -17.09 4.11
C GLU A 30 4.34 -15.96 5.14
N LYS A 31 4.26 -16.30 6.43
CA LYS A 31 4.34 -15.33 7.53
C LYS A 31 5.63 -14.49 7.51
N PHE A 32 6.75 -15.10 7.12
CA PHE A 32 8.02 -14.37 6.96
C PHE A 32 7.91 -13.30 5.87
N LEU A 33 7.28 -13.63 4.74
CA LEU A 33 7.08 -12.69 3.64
C LEU A 33 6.15 -11.54 4.03
N VAL A 34 5.00 -11.86 4.65
CA VAL A 34 4.04 -10.85 5.13
C VAL A 34 4.73 -9.87 6.09
N MET A 35 5.42 -10.38 7.11
CA MET A 35 6.16 -9.54 8.06
C MET A 35 7.25 -8.72 7.36
N SER A 36 8.01 -9.33 6.44
CA SER A 36 9.08 -8.65 5.71
C SER A 36 8.57 -7.51 4.85
N ILE A 37 7.43 -7.67 4.17
CA ILE A 37 6.83 -6.60 3.35
C ILE A 37 6.31 -5.48 4.24
N VAL A 38 5.56 -5.81 5.31
CA VAL A 38 4.99 -4.84 6.26
C VAL A 38 6.06 -4.01 6.98
N ASP A 39 7.19 -4.62 7.35
CA ASP A 39 8.28 -3.91 8.03
C ASP A 39 9.16 -3.09 7.06
N LYS A 40 8.96 -3.22 5.75
CA LYS A 40 9.76 -2.54 4.73
C LYS A 40 9.09 -1.30 4.13
N PHE A 41 7.93 -0.88 4.63
CA PHE A 41 7.28 0.35 4.13
C PHE A 41 8.16 1.60 4.29
N PRO A 42 8.12 2.51 3.31
CA PRO A 42 8.86 3.77 3.38
C PRO A 42 8.23 4.72 4.40
N LYS A 43 8.96 5.74 4.87
CA LYS A 43 8.49 6.70 5.88
C LYS A 43 7.29 7.50 5.38
N SER A 44 7.22 7.83 4.08
CA SER A 44 6.04 8.50 3.49
C SER A 44 4.73 7.70 3.59
N ARG A 45 4.81 6.41 3.96
CA ARG A 45 3.68 5.49 4.12
C ARG A 45 3.63 4.87 5.51
N GLU A 46 4.23 5.52 6.49
CA GLU A 46 4.33 5.00 7.85
C GLU A 46 2.96 4.73 8.49
N SER A 47 1.98 5.61 8.32
CA SER A 47 0.63 5.41 8.86
C SER A 47 -0.05 4.15 8.32
N PHE A 48 0.03 3.93 7.01
CA PHE A 48 -0.47 2.71 6.36
C PHE A 48 0.31 1.47 6.83
N GLY A 49 1.64 1.55 6.87
CA GLY A 49 2.49 0.48 7.38
C GLY A 49 2.17 0.11 8.84
N MET A 50 1.86 1.09 9.69
CA MET A 50 1.44 0.87 11.08
C MET A 50 0.10 0.15 11.16
N THR A 51 -0.89 0.52 10.33
CA THR A 51 -2.16 -0.20 10.23
C THR A 51 -1.92 -1.68 9.91
N LEU A 52 -1.05 -1.97 8.94
CA LEU A 52 -0.70 -3.34 8.57
C LEU A 52 0.05 -4.08 9.68
N LYS A 53 0.92 -3.41 10.45
CA LYS A 53 1.61 -4.03 11.59
C LYS A 53 0.67 -4.59 12.64
N HIS A 54 -0.48 -3.93 12.88
CA HIS A 54 -1.50 -4.42 13.79
C HIS A 54 -2.30 -5.62 13.25
N GLN A 55 -2.28 -5.83 11.93
CA GLN A 55 -3.07 -6.85 11.25
C GLN A 55 -2.23 -8.03 10.72
N LYS A 56 -0.90 -7.91 10.71
CA LYS A 56 0.04 -8.84 10.04
C LYS A 56 -0.08 -10.31 10.46
N ASP A 57 -0.56 -10.61 11.66
CA ASP A 57 -0.77 -11.98 12.12
C ASP A 57 -2.03 -12.64 11.53
N ARG A 58 -2.95 -11.84 10.98
CA ARG A 58 -4.22 -12.29 10.38
C ARG A 58 -4.23 -12.23 8.85
N LEU A 59 -3.31 -11.47 8.26
CA LEU A 59 -3.22 -11.27 6.81
C LEU A 59 -2.52 -12.46 6.14
N SER A 60 -3.15 -13.01 5.11
CA SER A 60 -2.43 -13.82 4.11
C SER A 60 -1.59 -12.91 3.21
N LEU A 61 -0.69 -13.52 2.42
CA LEU A 61 0.06 -12.77 1.41
C LEU A 61 -0.87 -12.19 0.34
N ASP A 62 -1.92 -12.90 -0.04
CA ASP A 62 -2.89 -12.44 -1.04
C ASP A 62 -3.70 -11.25 -0.52
N ASP A 63 -4.14 -11.30 0.75
CA ASP A 63 -4.80 -10.16 1.40
C ASP A 63 -3.88 -8.93 1.40
N LEU A 64 -2.60 -9.11 1.73
CA LEU A 64 -1.62 -8.03 1.76
C LEU A 64 -1.44 -7.38 0.38
N ILE A 65 -1.39 -8.18 -0.70
CA ILE A 65 -1.29 -7.67 -2.08
C ILE A 65 -2.51 -6.82 -2.43
N ILE A 66 -3.71 -7.31 -2.11
CA ILE A 66 -4.97 -6.59 -2.39
C ILE A 66 -4.97 -5.25 -1.66
N VAL A 67 -4.66 -5.24 -0.36
CA VAL A 67 -4.65 -4.03 0.46
C VAL A 67 -3.61 -3.02 -0.04
N ILE A 68 -2.43 -3.48 -0.49
CA ILE A 68 -1.41 -2.63 -1.11
C ILE A 68 -1.90 -1.98 -2.41
N ASN A 69 -2.55 -2.75 -3.28
CA ASN A 69 -3.07 -2.23 -4.56
C ASN A 69 -4.16 -1.17 -4.34
N ILE A 70 -5.06 -1.39 -3.38
CA ILE A 70 -6.12 -0.44 -3.04
C ILE A 70 -5.53 0.88 -2.52
N GLU A 71 -4.56 0.82 -1.60
CA GLU A 71 -3.90 2.02 -1.08
C GLU A 71 -3.15 2.78 -2.18
N GLU A 72 -2.47 2.07 -3.09
CA GLU A 72 -1.79 2.69 -4.22
C GLU A 72 -2.74 3.40 -5.17
N GLU A 73 -3.86 2.77 -5.51
CA GLU A 73 -4.87 3.40 -6.35
C GLU A 73 -5.46 4.66 -5.68
N HIS A 74 -5.79 4.56 -4.39
CA HIS A 74 -6.31 5.68 -3.61
C HIS A 74 -5.32 6.86 -3.55
N ARG A 75 -4.03 6.59 -3.35
CA ARG A 75 -2.98 7.63 -3.39
C ARG A 75 -2.83 8.26 -4.77
N ASN A 76 -2.89 7.47 -5.83
CA ASN A 76 -2.83 7.98 -7.19
C ASN A 76 -4.04 8.86 -7.54
N GLN A 77 -5.22 8.56 -7.00
CA GLN A 77 -6.42 9.40 -7.19
C GLN A 77 -6.33 10.71 -6.40
N THR A 78 -5.89 10.67 -5.14
CA THR A 78 -5.70 11.88 -4.31
C THR A 78 -4.61 12.81 -4.86
N HIS A 79 -3.55 12.28 -5.47
CA HIS A 79 -2.51 13.08 -6.11
C HIS A 79 -2.96 13.73 -7.44
N LYS A 80 -4.00 13.19 -8.08
CA LYS A 80 -4.53 13.70 -9.37
C LYS A 80 -5.59 14.78 -9.24
N MET A 81 -6.10 15.06 -8.05
CA MET A 81 -7.09 16.10 -7.81
C MET A 81 -6.39 17.46 -7.60
N PRO A 82 -6.55 18.46 -8.50
CA PRO A 82 -6.36 19.84 -8.09
C PRO A 82 -7.49 20.15 -7.11
N ILE A 83 -7.16 20.47 -5.87
CA ILE A 83 -8.14 20.95 -4.89
C ILE A 83 -8.55 22.37 -5.31
N GLU A 84 -9.46 22.49 -6.28
CA GLU A 84 -10.23 23.71 -6.52
C GLU A 84 -11.66 23.47 -6.04
N HIS A 85 -11.85 23.59 -4.72
CA HIS A 85 -13.16 23.75 -4.13
C HIS A 85 -13.24 25.17 -3.58
N GLN A 86 -13.59 26.12 -4.44
CA GLN A 86 -14.17 27.38 -3.97
C GLN A 86 -15.58 27.09 -3.45
N PRO A 87 -15.88 27.34 -2.16
CA PRO A 87 -17.25 27.26 -1.68
C PRO A 87 -18.07 28.41 -2.26
N ARG A 88 -19.06 28.10 -3.09
CA ARG A 88 -20.10 29.05 -3.53
C ARG A 88 -21.14 29.19 -2.41
N ALA A 89 -20.91 30.12 -1.48
CA ALA A 89 -21.94 30.55 -0.56
C ALA A 89 -22.98 31.39 -1.33
N ASN A 90 -24.20 30.87 -1.51
CA ASN A 90 -25.32 31.66 -2.01
C ASN A 90 -25.82 32.57 -0.88
N LEU A 91 -25.51 33.87 -0.96
CA LEU A 91 -26.13 34.90 -0.13
C LEU A 91 -27.53 35.17 -0.67
N ILE A 92 -28.56 34.73 0.05
CA ILE A 92 -29.94 35.13 -0.21
C ILE A 92 -30.06 36.58 0.30
N VAL A 93 -30.10 37.55 -0.61
CA VAL A 93 -30.42 38.94 -0.26
C VAL A 93 -31.90 39.00 0.09
N GLY A 94 -32.19 39.10 1.39
CA GLY A 94 -33.54 39.34 1.90
C GLY A 94 -34.07 40.68 1.39
N LYS A 95 -35.32 40.69 0.93
CA LYS A 95 -36.13 41.89 0.69
C LYS A 95 -36.84 42.30 1.97
#